data_AF-A0A2I0R276-F1
#
_entry.id   AF-A0A2I0R276-F1
#
_cell.length_a   1.000
_cell.length_b   1.000
_cell.length_c   1.000
_cell.angle_alpha   90.00
_cell.angle_beta   90.00
_cell.angle_gamma   90.00
#
_symmetry.space_group_name_H-M   'P 1'
#
loop_
_entity.id
_entity.type
_entity.pdbx_description
1 polymer ?
#
loop_
_entity_poly.entity_id
_entity_poly.type
_entity_poly.pdbx_seq_one_letter_code
_entity_poly.pdbx_strand_id
1 'polypeptide(L)'
;MIAPDGLDDNNFYSWSQRQWWTRKLFRRWVKKPKELMSISKVLSKLKLIDPKIVDFLDFYTSDPEKFERAYQTWSAFRKLRPSEEKVKEVLQKHQVNFNLIVGEYDKIITPKSAKQFASKVKQLDQLKLLPFGHDIFKPHIKEELFDIMMFEEL
;
A
#
# COMPACT_ATOMS: atom_id res chain seq x y z
N MET A 1 9.65 -3.58 -10.70
CA MET A 1 8.19 -3.35 -10.62
C MET A 1 7.92 -2.49 -9.40
N ILE A 2 7.08 -1.46 -9.49
CA ILE A 2 6.58 -0.74 -8.31
C ILE A 2 5.38 -1.57 -7.81
N ALA A 3 5.49 -2.19 -6.64
CA ALA A 3 4.51 -3.17 -6.18
C ALA A 3 3.19 -2.51 -5.75
N PRO A 4 2.03 -2.88 -6.34
CA PRO A 4 0.74 -2.42 -5.87
C PRO A 4 0.27 -3.32 -4.71
N ASP A 5 0.42 -2.86 -3.47
CA ASP A 5 -0.29 -3.23 -2.22
C ASP A 5 -0.68 -4.72 -1.99
N GLY A 6 -0.04 -5.66 -2.69
CA GLY A 6 -0.38 -7.08 -2.76
C GLY A 6 0.54 -7.97 -1.92
N LEU A 7 1.37 -7.35 -1.08
CA LEU A 7 2.31 -8.03 -0.17
C LEU A 7 1.63 -8.51 1.11
N ASP A 8 0.53 -7.85 1.50
CA ASP A 8 -0.26 -8.24 2.67
C ASP A 8 -1.76 -8.18 2.39
N ASP A 9 -2.37 -9.36 2.44
CA ASP A 9 -3.79 -9.53 2.18
C ASP A 9 -4.68 -9.11 3.34
N ASN A 10 -4.12 -8.94 4.54
CA ASN A 10 -4.84 -8.64 5.77
C ASN A 10 -4.90 -7.14 6.08
N ASN A 11 -4.27 -6.28 5.27
CA ASN A 11 -4.35 -4.83 5.49
C ASN A 11 -5.79 -4.32 5.33
N PHE A 12 -6.13 -3.26 6.05
CA PHE A 12 -7.47 -2.65 6.08
C PHE A 12 -8.00 -2.34 4.68
N TYR A 13 -7.17 -1.82 3.78
CA TYR A 13 -7.55 -1.53 2.40
C TYR A 13 -7.89 -2.82 1.63
N SER A 14 -7.08 -3.86 1.76
CA SER A 14 -7.32 -5.17 1.15
C SER A 14 -8.62 -5.80 1.67
N TRP A 15 -8.84 -5.81 2.99
CA TRP A 15 -10.04 -6.39 3.59
C TRP A 15 -11.31 -5.60 3.24
N SER A 16 -11.26 -4.27 3.37
CA SER A 16 -12.42 -3.41 3.13
C SER A 16 -12.89 -3.44 1.69
N GLN A 17 -12.04 -3.70 0.70
CA GLN A 17 -12.48 -3.84 -0.69
C GLN A 17 -13.03 -5.24 -1.02
N ARG A 18 -12.79 -6.27 -0.20
CA ARG A 18 -13.30 -7.64 -0.41
C ARG A 18 -14.78 -7.79 -0.09
N GLN A 19 -15.28 -7.08 0.92
CA GLN A 19 -16.68 -7.18 1.31
C GLN A 19 -17.59 -6.37 0.38
N TRP A 20 -18.72 -6.94 -0.05
CA TRP A 20 -19.61 -6.26 -1.01
C TRP A 20 -20.35 -5.06 -0.40
N TRP A 21 -20.67 -5.15 0.90
CA TRP A 21 -21.38 -4.12 1.63
C TRP A 21 -20.47 -2.92 1.93
N THR A 22 -19.20 -3.14 2.29
CA THR A 22 -18.21 -2.07 2.46
C THR A 22 -17.98 -1.33 1.15
N ARG A 23 -17.88 -2.03 0.00
CA ARG A 23 -17.77 -1.37 -1.32
C ARG A 23 -18.95 -0.46 -1.61
N LYS A 24 -20.17 -0.91 -1.29
CA LYS A 24 -21.39 -0.11 -1.46
C LYS A 24 -21.35 1.14 -0.56
N LEU A 25 -20.83 0.98 0.67
CA LEU A 25 -20.65 2.08 1.62
C LEU A 25 -19.59 3.08 1.15
N PHE A 26 -18.40 2.63 0.73
CA PHE A 26 -17.36 3.49 0.16
C PHE A 26 -17.85 4.22 -1.08
N ARG A 27 -18.56 3.56 -2.00
CA ARG A 27 -19.17 4.22 -3.16
C ARG A 27 -20.16 5.31 -2.77
N ARG A 28 -20.90 5.12 -1.67
CA ARG A 28 -21.79 6.16 -1.13
C ARG A 28 -20.97 7.34 -0.59
N TRP A 29 -19.91 7.06 0.16
CA TRP A 29 -19.06 8.09 0.74
C TRP A 29 -18.29 8.91 -0.30
N VAL A 30 -17.86 8.29 -1.40
CA VAL A 30 -17.26 9.03 -2.53
C VAL A 30 -18.26 10.01 -3.14
N LYS A 31 -19.53 9.62 -3.27
CA LYS A 31 -20.61 10.52 -3.74
C LYS A 31 -21.07 11.53 -2.69
N LYS A 32 -20.80 11.28 -1.40
CA LYS A 32 -21.23 12.08 -0.26
C LYS A 32 -20.09 12.27 0.75
N PRO A 33 -19.01 12.98 0.38
CA PRO A 33 -17.82 13.13 1.23
C PRO A 33 -18.12 13.77 2.59
N LYS A 34 -19.08 14.71 2.64
CA LYS A 34 -19.53 15.34 3.89
C LYS A 34 -20.09 14.33 4.91
N GLU A 35 -20.73 13.26 4.44
CA GLU A 35 -21.27 12.20 5.30
C GLU A 35 -20.13 11.42 5.95
N LEU A 36 -19.13 11.02 5.16
CA LEU A 36 -17.92 10.36 5.66
C LEU A 36 -17.19 11.23 6.69
N MET A 37 -17.00 12.51 6.39
CA MET A 37 -16.32 13.43 7.31
C MET A 37 -17.09 13.69 8.61
N SER A 38 -18.42 13.69 8.56
CA SER A 38 -19.23 13.83 9.77
C SER A 38 -19.10 12.59 10.65
N ILE A 39 -19.18 11.39 10.05
CA ILE A 39 -19.02 10.11 10.75
C ILE A 39 -17.61 9.98 11.33
N SER A 40 -16.57 10.28 10.55
CA SER A 40 -15.18 10.15 11.00
C SER A 40 -14.87 11.07 12.19
N LYS A 41 -15.36 12.31 12.17
CA LYS A 41 -15.24 13.24 13.30
C LYS A 41 -15.92 12.72 14.57
N VAL A 42 -17.10 12.11 14.44
CA VAL A 42 -17.80 11.50 15.59
C VAL A 42 -17.03 10.30 16.13
N LEU A 43 -16.59 9.39 15.25
CA LEU A 43 -15.82 8.21 15.66
C LEU A 43 -14.49 8.59 16.33
N SER A 44 -13.82 9.63 15.85
CA SER A 44 -12.59 10.13 16.46
C SER A 44 -12.85 10.75 17.83
N LYS A 45 -13.92 11.54 18.00
CA LYS A 45 -14.34 12.05 19.32
C LYS A 45 -14.65 10.93 20.31
N LEU A 46 -15.23 9.82 19.84
CA LEU A 46 -15.49 8.62 20.63
C LEU A 46 -14.24 7.75 20.85
N LYS A 47 -13.06 8.17 20.36
CA LYS A 47 -11.79 7.41 20.40
C LYS A 47 -11.86 6.02 19.74
N LEU A 48 -12.78 5.84 18.80
CA LEU A 48 -12.91 4.61 18.02
C LEU A 48 -11.94 4.57 16.83
N ILE A 49 -11.48 5.73 16.37
CA ILE A 49 -10.46 5.86 15.32
C ILE A 49 -9.42 6.92 15.69
N ASP A 50 -8.18 6.73 15.23
CA ASP A 50 -7.09 7.69 15.42
C ASP A 50 -7.39 9.00 14.65
N PRO A 51 -7.14 10.19 15.25
CA PRO A 51 -7.29 11.48 14.56
C PRO A 51 -6.57 11.56 13.20
N LYS A 52 -5.43 10.87 13.03
CA LYS A 52 -4.71 10.80 11.75
C LYS A 52 -5.53 10.17 10.63
N ILE A 53 -6.48 9.29 10.96
CA ILE A 53 -7.43 8.75 9.99
C ILE A 53 -8.39 9.85 9.52
N VAL A 54 -8.79 10.76 10.41
CA VAL A 54 -9.64 11.91 10.03
C VAL A 54 -8.88 12.84 9.09
N ASP A 55 -7.62 13.17 9.41
CA ASP A 55 -6.78 14.03 8.56
C ASP A 55 -6.56 13.41 7.18
N PHE A 56 -6.33 12.09 7.13
CA PHE A 56 -6.23 11.35 5.88
C PHE A 56 -7.52 11.42 5.07
N LEU A 57 -8.68 11.19 5.70
CA LEU A 57 -9.97 11.26 5.02
C LEU A 57 -10.28 12.69 4.54
N ASP A 58 -9.91 13.72 5.31
CA ASP A 58 -10.07 15.13 4.92
C ASP A 58 -9.27 15.44 3.65
N PHE A 59 -8.01 15.00 3.59
CA PHE A 59 -7.14 15.17 2.42
C PHE A 59 -7.72 14.57 1.14
N TYR A 60 -8.35 13.39 1.20
CA TYR A 60 -9.01 12.81 0.02
C TYR A 60 -10.36 13.46 -0.26
N THR A 61 -11.19 13.69 0.75
CA THR A 61 -12.55 14.23 0.56
C THR A 61 -12.59 15.70 0.14
N SER A 62 -11.50 16.43 0.34
CA SER A 62 -11.32 17.81 -0.15
C SER A 62 -11.31 17.91 -1.68
N ASP A 63 -10.95 16.83 -2.38
CA ASP A 63 -10.89 16.75 -3.84
C ASP A 63 -11.73 15.55 -4.32
N PRO A 64 -12.95 15.79 -4.84
CA PRO A 64 -13.85 14.74 -5.29
C PRO A 64 -13.27 13.85 -6.40
N GLU A 65 -12.48 14.42 -7.31
CA GLU A 65 -11.88 13.67 -8.42
C GLU A 65 -10.81 12.72 -7.90
N LYS A 66 -9.94 13.23 -7.01
CA LYS A 66 -8.93 12.43 -6.34
C LYS A 66 -9.54 11.31 -5.49
N PHE A 67 -10.65 11.58 -4.79
CA PHE A 67 -11.31 10.57 -3.98
C PHE A 67 -11.93 9.46 -4.82
N GLU A 68 -12.60 9.83 -5.93
CA GLU A 68 -13.13 8.86 -6.89
C GLU A 68 -12.02 8.03 -7.51
N ARG A 69 -10.91 8.65 -7.92
CA ARG A 69 -9.74 7.94 -8.47
C ARG A 69 -9.14 6.96 -7.46
N ALA A 70 -9.00 7.35 -6.19
CA ALA A 70 -8.53 6.46 -5.14
C ALA A 70 -9.45 5.24 -4.96
N TYR A 71 -10.77 5.47 -4.90
CA TYR A 71 -11.76 4.40 -4.83
C TYR A 71 -11.70 3.45 -6.03
N GLN A 72 -11.61 3.99 -7.25
CA GLN A 72 -11.50 3.18 -8.47
C GLN A 72 -10.22 2.34 -8.47
N THR A 73 -9.09 2.94 -8.09
CA THR A 73 -7.79 2.27 -8.00
C THR A 73 -7.84 1.10 -7.01
N TRP A 74 -8.32 1.34 -5.78
CA TRP A 74 -8.43 0.29 -4.76
C TRP A 74 -9.43 -0.81 -5.17
N SER A 75 -10.55 -0.44 -5.79
CA SER A 75 -11.54 -1.40 -6.28
C SER A 75 -10.97 -2.28 -7.41
N ALA A 76 -10.17 -1.71 -8.31
CA ALA A 76 -9.51 -2.43 -9.40
C ALA A 76 -8.43 -3.39 -8.88
N PHE A 77 -7.62 -2.93 -7.93
CA PHE A 77 -6.54 -3.74 -7.35
C PHE A 77 -7.02 -4.89 -6.46
N ARG A 78 -8.30 -4.93 -6.02
CA ARG A 78 -8.77 -6.02 -5.13
C ARG A 78 -8.58 -7.43 -5.72
N LYS A 79 -8.60 -7.56 -7.05
CA LYS A 79 -8.44 -8.84 -7.75
C LYS A 79 -6.99 -9.11 -8.16
N LEU A 80 -6.11 -8.09 -8.10
CA LEU A 80 -4.69 -8.24 -8.38
C LEU A 80 -4.01 -8.82 -7.14
N ARG A 81 -4.16 -10.13 -6.96
CA ARG A 81 -3.59 -10.92 -5.87
C ARG A 81 -2.77 -12.06 -6.46
N PRO A 82 -1.50 -11.80 -6.82
CA PRO A 82 -0.63 -12.85 -7.32
C PRO A 82 -0.43 -13.92 -6.24
N SER A 83 -0.42 -15.19 -6.63
CA SER A 83 -0.05 -16.28 -5.70
C SER A 83 1.43 -16.18 -5.39
N GLU A 84 1.76 -16.18 -4.10
CA GLU A 84 3.14 -16.15 -3.61
C GLU A 84 3.92 -17.38 -4.11
N GLU A 85 3.26 -18.53 -4.24
CA GLU A 85 3.84 -19.75 -4.81
C GLU A 85 4.21 -19.56 -6.27
N LYS A 86 3.31 -19.00 -7.08
CA LYS A 86 3.60 -18.70 -8.50
C LYS A 86 4.71 -17.67 -8.65
N VAL A 87 4.73 -16.65 -7.79
CA VAL A 87 5.82 -15.65 -7.78
C VAL A 87 7.15 -16.35 -7.49
N LYS A 88 7.22 -17.18 -6.46
CA LYS A 88 8.39 -17.98 -6.12
C LYS A 88 8.86 -18.84 -7.30
N GLU A 89 7.96 -19.59 -7.93
CA GLU A 89 8.27 -20.44 -9.08
C GLU A 89 8.87 -19.63 -10.24
N VAL A 90 8.27 -18.48 -10.57
CA VAL A 90 8.77 -17.60 -11.64
C VAL A 90 10.15 -17.05 -11.32
N LEU A 91 10.36 -16.55 -10.08
CA LEU A 91 11.64 -16.00 -9.66
C LEU A 91 12.76 -17.06 -9.72
N GLN A 92 12.46 -18.30 -9.32
CA GLN A 92 13.42 -19.41 -9.38
C GLN A 92 13.70 -19.88 -10.81
N LYS A 93 12.66 -19.98 -11.63
CA LYS A 93 12.78 -20.49 -13.00
C LYS A 93 13.52 -19.54 -13.93
N HIS A 94 13.28 -18.23 -13.78
CA HIS A 94 13.73 -17.24 -14.74
C HIS A 94 14.93 -16.40 -14.29
N GLN A 95 15.46 -16.65 -13.08
CA GLN A 95 16.59 -15.91 -12.51
C GLN A 95 16.42 -14.38 -12.62
N VAL A 96 15.18 -13.92 -12.37
CA VAL A 96 14.86 -12.50 -12.44
C VAL A 96 15.65 -11.76 -11.35
N ASN A 97 16.34 -10.68 -11.73
CA ASN A 97 16.95 -9.78 -10.76
C ASN A 97 15.82 -9.12 -9.94
N PHE A 98 15.62 -9.62 -8.72
CA PHE A 98 14.54 -9.23 -7.83
C PHE A 98 15.12 -8.43 -6.67
N ASN A 99 14.64 -7.20 -6.49
CA ASN A 99 14.96 -6.36 -5.36
C ASN A 99 13.66 -5.90 -4.70
N LEU A 100 13.58 -6.03 -3.37
CA LEU A 100 12.44 -5.55 -2.58
C LEU A 100 12.92 -4.43 -1.66
N ILE A 101 12.60 -3.19 -2.02
CA ILE A 101 13.02 -1.99 -1.29
C ILE A 101 11.81 -1.42 -0.55
N VAL A 102 11.91 -1.26 0.77
CA VAL A 102 10.81 -0.79 1.63
C VAL A 102 11.34 0.22 2.65
N GLY A 103 10.54 1.25 2.95
CA GLY A 103 10.85 2.19 4.03
C GLY A 103 10.73 1.53 5.41
N GLU A 104 11.74 1.69 6.25
CA GLU A 104 11.77 1.19 7.63
C GLU A 104 10.62 1.76 8.48
N TYR A 105 10.21 2.99 8.19
CA TYR A 105 9.11 3.68 8.88
C TYR A 105 7.80 3.64 8.09
N ASP A 106 7.71 2.82 7.05
CA ASP A 106 6.49 2.66 6.26
C ASP A 106 5.38 1.98 7.09
N LYS A 107 4.22 2.64 7.12
CA LYS A 107 3.01 2.18 7.83
C LYS A 107 1.96 1.56 6.91
N ILE A 108 2.13 1.72 5.60
CA ILE A 108 1.25 1.16 4.58
C ILE A 108 1.79 -0.20 4.15
N ILE A 109 3.03 -0.25 3.68
CA ILE A 109 3.76 -1.50 3.38
C ILE A 109 4.79 -1.71 4.47
N THR A 110 4.37 -2.35 5.56
CA THR A 110 5.24 -2.47 6.74
C THR A 110 6.47 -3.35 6.48
N PRO A 111 7.63 -3.09 7.11
CA PRO A 111 8.79 -3.99 7.06
C PRO A 111 8.45 -5.43 7.46
N LYS A 112 7.50 -5.59 8.39
CA LYS A 112 6.98 -6.90 8.79
C LYS A 112 6.33 -7.63 7.61
N SER A 113 5.41 -6.98 6.90
CA SER A 113 4.75 -7.57 5.72
C SER A 113 5.75 -7.89 4.60
N ALA A 114 6.69 -6.98 4.34
CA ALA A 114 7.75 -7.17 3.36
C ALA A 114 8.63 -8.39 3.69
N LYS A 115 9.04 -8.52 4.95
CA LYS A 115 9.84 -9.66 5.45
C LYS A 115 9.08 -10.99 5.35
N GLN A 116 7.79 -10.99 5.65
CA GLN A 116 6.93 -12.17 5.52
C GLN A 116 6.84 -12.60 4.04
N PHE A 117 6.53 -11.67 3.14
CA PHE A 117 6.49 -11.94 1.71
C PHE A 117 7.84 -12.47 1.20
N ALA A 118 8.94 -11.76 1.47
CA ALA A 118 10.28 -12.13 1.03
C ALA A 118 10.69 -13.53 1.50
N SER A 119 10.36 -13.88 2.75
CA SER A 119 10.56 -15.23 3.29
C SER A 119 9.79 -16.29 2.51
N LYS A 120 8.51 -16.06 2.20
CA LYS A 120 7.66 -17.02 1.48
C LYS A 120 8.12 -17.25 0.05
N VAL A 121 8.58 -16.19 -0.63
CA VAL A 121 9.12 -16.30 -2.00
C VAL A 121 10.59 -16.71 -2.05
N LYS A 122 11.22 -17.00 -0.89
CA LYS A 122 12.63 -17.37 -0.75
C LYS A 122 13.60 -16.31 -1.31
N GLN A 123 13.32 -15.04 -1.07
CA GLN A 123 14.14 -13.89 -1.50
C GLN A 123 14.42 -12.93 -0.34
N LEU A 124 14.64 -13.46 0.87
CA LEU A 124 14.85 -12.62 2.05
C LEU A 124 16.10 -11.74 1.94
N ASP A 125 17.17 -12.23 1.32
CA ASP A 125 18.43 -11.50 1.13
C ASP A 125 18.31 -10.31 0.16
N GLN A 126 17.23 -10.29 -0.62
CA GLN A 126 16.90 -9.22 -1.56
C GLN A 126 16.03 -8.12 -0.93
N LEU A 127 15.65 -8.25 0.34
CA LEU A 127 14.95 -7.20 1.08
C LEU A 127 15.96 -6.13 1.54
N LYS A 128 15.72 -4.89 1.13
CA LYS A 128 16.48 -3.71 1.53
C LYS A 128 15.55 -2.74 2.26
N LEU A 129 15.97 -2.31 3.44
CA LEU A 129 15.25 -1.32 4.23
C LEU A 129 15.96 0.02 4.13
N LEU A 130 15.19 1.06 3.86
CA LEU A 130 15.67 2.45 3.82
C LEU A 130 15.13 3.20 5.05
N PRO A 131 15.88 4.14 5.66
CA PRO A 131 15.47 4.86 6.87
C PRO A 131 14.43 5.97 6.58
N PHE A 132 13.41 5.66 5.76
CA PHE A 132 12.36 6.57 5.31
C PHE A 132 10.97 5.95 5.50
N GLY A 133 9.94 6.77 5.28
CA GLY A 133 8.54 6.33 5.27
C GLY A 133 8.13 5.67 3.94
N HIS A 134 6.82 5.71 3.65
CA HIS A 134 6.25 5.06 2.47
C HIS A 134 6.76 5.61 1.13
N ASP A 135 6.91 6.93 1.04
CA ASP A 135 7.28 7.61 -0.20
C ASP A 135 8.81 7.73 -0.31
N ILE A 136 9.42 6.65 -0.80
CA ILE A 136 10.88 6.52 -0.96
C ILE A 136 11.42 7.22 -2.21
N PHE A 137 10.57 7.67 -3.14
CA PHE A 137 11.01 8.27 -4.42
C PHE A 137 11.16 9.79 -4.37
N LYS A 138 11.26 10.37 -3.17
CA LYS A 138 11.44 11.81 -3.01
C LYS A 138 12.84 12.23 -3.45
N PRO A 139 13.02 13.47 -3.97
CA PRO A 139 14.32 13.92 -4.47
C PRO A 139 15.48 13.81 -3.47
N HIS A 140 15.22 13.97 -2.17
CA HIS A 140 16.24 13.88 -1.12
C HIS A 140 16.63 12.44 -0.74
N ILE A 141 15.95 11.42 -1.26
CA ILE A 141 16.22 9.98 -1.02
C ILE A 141 16.96 9.38 -2.22
N LYS A 142 17.22 10.20 -3.25
CA LYS A 142 17.72 9.73 -4.53
C LYS A 142 19.06 9.01 -4.38
N GLU A 143 20.00 9.58 -3.63
CA GLU A 143 21.35 9.02 -3.49
C GLU A 143 21.29 7.61 -2.87
N GLU A 144 20.56 7.45 -1.77
CA GLU A 144 20.39 6.15 -1.10
C GLU A 144 19.65 5.12 -1.96
N LEU A 145 18.71 5.57 -2.79
CA LEU A 145 18.04 4.69 -3.75
C LEU A 145 18.99 4.21 -4.85
N PHE A 146 19.83 5.09 -5.40
CA PHE A 146 20.77 4.73 -6.46
C PHE A 146 21.89 3.81 -5.95
N ASP A 147 22.35 3.99 -4.72
CA ASP A 147 23.34 3.10 -4.12
C ASP A 147 22.82 1.65 -3.97
N ILE A 148 21.52 1.50 -3.71
CA ILE A 148 20.88 0.19 -3.56
C ILE A 148 20.46 -0.39 -4.92
N MET A 149 19.95 0.46 -5.80
CA MET A 149 19.62 0.12 -7.17
C MET A 149 20.90 0.20 -7.99
N MET A 150 21.79 -0.77 -7.82
CA MET A 150 22.92 -1.01 -8.72
C MET A 150 22.36 -1.29 -10.12
N PHE A 151 22.06 -0.22 -10.87
CA PHE A 151 21.91 -0.31 -12.30
C PHE A 151 23.30 -0.70 -12.80
N GLU A 152 23.48 -1.97 -13.17
CA GLU A 152 24.57 -2.30 -14.10
C GLU A 152 24.44 -1.31 -15.26
N GLU A 153 25.53 -0.61 -15.57
CA GLU A 153 25.59 0.34 -16.67
C GLU A 153 25.03 -0.36 -17.92
N LEU A 154 23.83 0.05 -18.35
CA LEU A 154 23.16 -0.45 -19.56
C LEU A 154 23.74 0.23 -20.80
#